data_AF-A0A821PHV1-F1
#
_entry.id   AF-A0A821PHV1-F1
#
_cell.length_a   1.000
_cell.length_b   1.000
_cell.length_c   1.000
_cell.angle_alpha   90.00
_cell.angle_beta   90.00
_cell.angle_gamma   90.00
#
_symmetry.space_group_name_H-M   'P 1'
#
loop_
_entity.id
_entity.type
_entity.pdbx_description
1 polymer ?
#
loop_
_entity_poly.entity_id
_entity_poly.type
_entity_poly.pdbx_seq_one_letter_code
_entity_poly.pdbx_strand_id
1 'polypeptide(L)'
;MHDAHPHDMSTTTASLSADPARWLIDQQSFNGAWLLNEKDIETLTDGKSLSTFHSNVTKAKDALTTAIAIAVLEVKYAAQKNLWYGVVEKGRKHLSTFGLSSDQANALINEIKSKL
;
A
#
# COMPACT_ATOMS: atom_id res chain seq x y z
N MET A 1 16.56 -24.61 49.97
CA MET A 1 15.40 -23.70 49.87
C MET A 1 15.83 -22.66 48.84
N HIS A 2 15.64 -22.87 47.53
CA HIS A 2 14.42 -22.53 46.76
C HIS A 2 13.91 -21.14 47.18
N ASP A 3 13.87 -20.05 46.41
CA ASP A 3 14.05 -19.80 44.97
C ASP A 3 14.35 -18.29 44.76
N ALA A 4 14.96 -17.96 43.62
CA ALA A 4 15.10 -16.60 43.09
C ALA A 4 13.78 -16.08 42.51
N HIS A 5 13.54 -14.75 42.53
CA HIS A 5 12.71 -14.04 41.55
C HIS A 5 13.10 -12.55 41.51
N PRO A 6 13.89 -12.09 40.54
CA PRO A 6 13.85 -10.70 40.13
C PRO A 6 12.51 -10.43 39.45
N HIS A 7 11.87 -9.31 39.81
CA HIS A 7 10.71 -8.79 39.10
C HIS A 7 11.13 -8.43 37.67
N ASP A 8 10.93 -9.37 36.76
CA ASP A 8 10.95 -9.15 35.33
C ASP A 8 9.77 -8.23 35.00
N MET A 9 10.05 -6.93 34.82
CA MET A 9 9.18 -6.08 34.03
C MET A 9 9.31 -6.53 32.58
N SER A 10 8.65 -7.65 32.27
CA SER A 10 8.25 -8.00 30.92
C SER A 10 7.25 -6.94 30.47
N THR A 11 7.77 -5.82 29.99
CA THR A 11 7.02 -4.89 29.16
C THR A 11 6.67 -5.65 27.89
N THR A 12 5.55 -6.35 27.96
CA THR A 12 4.82 -6.85 26.81
C THR A 12 4.35 -5.63 26.04
N THR A 13 5.19 -5.11 25.15
CA THR A 13 4.66 -4.56 23.90
C THR A 13 4.79 -5.67 22.90
N ALA A 14 3.68 -6.40 22.81
CA ALA A 14 3.39 -7.42 21.83
C ALA A 14 4.07 -7.09 20.50
N SER A 15 4.71 -8.10 19.92
CA SER A 15 4.94 -8.20 18.49
C SER A 15 3.60 -7.90 17.80
N LEU A 16 3.39 -6.63 17.43
CA LEU A 16 2.41 -6.26 16.42
C LEU A 16 2.88 -6.99 15.17
N SER A 17 2.33 -8.18 14.95
CA SER A 17 2.16 -8.74 13.62
C SER A 17 1.70 -7.58 12.74
N ALA A 18 2.64 -6.98 12.00
CA ALA A 18 2.43 -5.72 11.31
C ALA A 18 1.23 -5.93 10.37
N ASP A 19 0.10 -5.30 10.66
CA ASP A 19 -1.06 -5.36 9.79
C ASP A 19 -0.63 -4.77 8.44
N PRO A 20 -0.55 -5.59 7.37
CA PRO A 20 0.05 -5.14 6.12
C PRO A 20 -0.73 -3.99 5.46
N ALA A 21 -2.04 -3.87 5.75
CA ALA A 21 -2.85 -2.75 5.28
C ALA A 21 -2.50 -1.48 6.04
N ARG A 22 -2.33 -1.53 7.37
CA ARG A 22 -1.85 -0.38 8.17
C ARG A 22 -0.45 0.06 7.75
N TRP A 23 0.48 -0.88 7.58
CA TRP A 23 1.81 -0.56 7.08
C TRP A 23 1.73 0.18 5.74
N LEU A 24 0.89 -0.31 4.81
CA LEU A 24 0.71 0.34 3.51
C LEU A 24 0.06 1.72 3.66
N ILE A 25 -0.94 1.90 4.53
CA ILE A 25 -1.53 3.21 4.83
C ILE A 25 -0.46 4.19 5.34
N ASP A 26 0.40 3.76 6.25
CA ASP A 26 1.44 4.58 6.87
C ASP A 26 2.56 4.97 5.88
N GLN A 27 2.72 4.23 4.77
CA GLN A 27 3.63 4.59 3.68
C GLN A 27 3.11 5.75 2.80
N GLN A 28 1.86 6.19 2.96
CA GLN A 28 1.33 7.28 2.14
C GLN A 28 1.99 8.62 2.49
N SER A 29 2.57 9.27 1.50
CA SER A 29 3.09 10.63 1.63
C SER A 29 1.97 11.66 1.85
N PHE A 30 2.33 12.83 2.39
CA PHE A 30 1.36 13.90 2.65
C PHE A 30 0.62 14.39 1.39
N ASN A 31 1.20 14.25 0.21
CA ASN A 31 0.55 14.60 -1.07
C ASN A 31 -0.36 13.49 -1.62
N GLY A 32 -0.43 12.32 -0.98
CA GLY A 32 -1.20 11.17 -1.44
C GLY A 32 -0.40 10.13 -2.24
N ALA A 33 0.89 10.37 -2.48
CA ALA A 33 1.74 9.45 -3.21
C ALA A 33 2.16 8.23 -2.37
N TRP A 34 2.42 7.11 -3.04
CA TRP A 34 3.22 6.02 -2.49
C TRP A 34 4.50 5.85 -3.28
N LEU A 35 5.64 6.10 -2.65
CA LEU A 35 6.97 5.98 -3.25
C LEU A 35 7.58 4.60 -2.92
N LEU A 36 6.91 3.55 -3.38
CA LEU A 36 7.30 2.17 -3.09
C LEU A 36 8.60 1.79 -3.82
N ASN A 37 9.48 1.09 -3.12
CA ASN A 37 10.64 0.46 -3.75
C ASN A 37 10.26 -0.92 -4.35
N GLU A 38 11.19 -1.56 -5.06
CA GLU A 38 10.92 -2.85 -5.74
C GLU A 38 10.50 -3.95 -4.75
N LYS A 39 11.18 -4.03 -3.60
CA LYS A 39 10.89 -5.04 -2.57
C LYS A 39 9.51 -4.84 -1.95
N ASP A 40 9.10 -3.58 -1.75
CA ASP A 40 7.76 -3.25 -1.28
C ASP A 40 6.71 -3.74 -2.27
N ILE A 41 6.93 -3.50 -3.57
CA ILE A 41 6.03 -3.92 -4.65
C ILE A 41 5.95 -5.44 -4.70
N GLU A 42 7.08 -6.15 -4.71
CA GLU A 42 7.11 -7.61 -4.70
C GLU A 42 6.36 -8.16 -3.47
N THR A 43 6.57 -7.57 -2.30
CA THR A 43 5.89 -8.00 -1.06
C THR A 43 4.38 -7.80 -1.16
N LEU A 44 3.91 -6.69 -1.71
CA LEU A 44 2.49 -6.37 -1.84
C LEU A 44 1.79 -7.17 -2.93
N THR A 45 2.53 -7.60 -3.95
CA THR A 45 1.98 -8.17 -5.19
C THR A 45 2.33 -9.65 -5.40
N ASP A 46 2.67 -10.35 -4.32
CA ASP A 46 3.00 -11.79 -4.29
C ASP A 46 4.18 -12.16 -5.21
N GLY A 47 5.22 -11.31 -5.19
CA GLY A 47 6.49 -11.51 -5.89
C GLY A 47 6.54 -10.91 -7.30
N LYS A 48 5.55 -10.12 -7.73
CA LYS A 48 5.55 -9.47 -9.04
C LYS A 48 6.41 -8.21 -9.01
N SER A 49 7.21 -8.01 -10.05
CA SER A 49 8.04 -6.82 -10.22
C SER A 49 7.22 -5.64 -10.76
N LEU A 50 7.72 -4.41 -10.57
CA LEU A 50 7.07 -3.21 -11.08
C LEU A 50 6.81 -3.26 -12.59
N SER A 51 7.70 -3.91 -13.35
CA SER A 51 7.57 -4.08 -14.80
C SER A 51 6.32 -4.84 -15.23
N THR A 52 5.76 -5.71 -14.38
CA THR A 52 4.48 -6.40 -14.64
C THR A 52 3.33 -5.40 -14.73
N PHE A 53 3.43 -4.28 -14.01
CA PHE A 53 2.40 -3.26 -13.89
C PHE A 53 2.56 -2.10 -14.87
N HIS A 54 3.47 -2.19 -15.85
CA HIS A 54 3.51 -1.22 -16.94
C HIS A 54 2.14 -1.05 -17.59
N SER A 55 1.77 0.20 -17.82
CA SER A 55 0.51 0.60 -18.43
C SER A 55 0.78 1.62 -19.54
N ASN A 56 -0.10 1.65 -20.55
CA ASN A 56 -0.07 2.67 -21.59
C ASN A 56 -0.61 4.02 -21.09
N VAL A 57 -1.25 4.06 -19.92
CA VAL A 57 -1.83 5.28 -19.32
C VAL A 57 -0.74 6.22 -18.80
N THR A 58 0.32 5.67 -18.18
CA THR A 58 1.41 6.47 -17.63
C THR A 58 2.71 5.66 -17.59
N LYS A 59 3.83 6.35 -17.81
CA LYS A 59 5.18 5.83 -17.59
C LYS A 59 5.81 6.35 -16.30
N ALA A 60 5.12 7.23 -15.57
CA ALA A 60 5.63 7.81 -14.33
C ALA A 60 5.62 6.75 -13.23
N LYS A 61 6.80 6.40 -12.71
CA LYS A 61 6.97 5.41 -11.65
C LYS A 61 6.07 5.72 -10.44
N ASP A 62 6.07 6.96 -9.98
CA ASP A 62 5.31 7.40 -8.80
C ASP A 62 3.80 7.24 -8.99
N ALA A 63 3.31 7.44 -10.21
CA ALA A 63 1.90 7.19 -10.55
C ALA A 63 1.59 5.69 -10.54
N LEU A 64 2.49 4.86 -11.07
CA LEU A 64 2.34 3.40 -11.04
C LEU A 64 2.35 2.86 -9.61
N THR A 65 3.31 3.26 -8.78
CA THR A 65 3.40 2.79 -7.38
C THR A 65 2.22 3.26 -6.53
N THR A 66 1.73 4.48 -6.77
CA THR A 66 0.48 4.98 -6.16
C THR A 66 -0.73 4.13 -6.58
N ALA A 67 -0.84 3.81 -7.87
CA ALA A 67 -1.94 2.98 -8.36
C ALA A 67 -1.85 1.53 -7.88
N ILE A 68 -0.65 0.96 -7.71
CA ILE A 68 -0.41 -0.36 -7.10
C ILE A 68 -0.89 -0.36 -5.65
N ALA A 69 -0.49 0.63 -4.85
CA ALA A 69 -0.94 0.73 -3.45
C ALA A 69 -2.47 0.77 -3.35
N ILE A 70 -3.13 1.59 -4.18
CA ILE A 70 -4.59 1.65 -4.23
C ILE A 70 -5.20 0.30 -4.62
N ALA A 71 -4.70 -0.33 -5.68
CA ALA A 71 -5.21 -1.62 -6.15
C ALA A 71 -5.07 -2.71 -5.09
N VAL A 72 -3.95 -2.76 -4.37
CA VAL A 72 -3.70 -3.71 -3.29
C VAL A 72 -4.65 -3.48 -2.11
N LEU A 73 -4.87 -2.22 -1.70
CA LEU A 73 -5.86 -1.88 -0.67
C LEU A 73 -7.27 -2.32 -1.05
N GLU A 74 -7.66 -2.09 -2.30
CA GLU A 74 -8.99 -2.41 -2.80
C GLU A 74 -9.23 -3.91 -3.04
N VAL A 75 -8.19 -4.69 -3.36
CA VAL A 75 -8.30 -6.13 -3.64
C VAL A 75 -7.96 -6.98 -2.42
N LYS A 76 -6.74 -6.84 -1.88
CA LYS A 76 -6.24 -7.71 -0.80
C LYS A 76 -6.81 -7.33 0.56
N TYR A 77 -7.13 -6.04 0.74
CA TYR A 77 -7.61 -5.50 2.02
C TYR A 77 -9.03 -4.93 1.94
N ALA A 78 -9.85 -5.44 1.01
CA ALA A 78 -11.23 -4.99 0.79
C ALA A 78 -12.10 -4.96 2.06
N ALA A 79 -11.92 -5.95 2.95
CA ALA A 79 -12.63 -6.06 4.22
C ALA A 79 -12.31 -4.92 5.20
N GLN A 80 -11.19 -4.22 5.01
CA GLN A 80 -10.73 -3.12 5.87
C GLN A 80 -10.98 -1.73 5.25
N LYS A 81 -11.97 -1.62 4.35
CA LYS A 81 -12.28 -0.38 3.60
C LYS A 81 -12.40 0.86 4.48
N ASN A 82 -12.97 0.73 5.67
CA ASN A 82 -13.10 1.81 6.65
C ASN A 82 -11.75 2.41 7.07
N LEU A 83 -10.65 1.65 7.02
CA LEU A 83 -9.31 2.12 7.38
C LEU A 83 -8.64 2.91 6.25
N TRP A 84 -8.82 2.48 5.00
CA TRP A 84 -8.09 3.04 3.86
C TRP A 84 -8.90 3.92 2.91
N TYR A 85 -10.22 4.05 3.07
CA TYR A 85 -11.05 4.77 2.10
C TYR A 85 -10.56 6.21 1.83
N GLY A 86 -10.34 7.01 2.89
CA GLY A 86 -9.85 8.38 2.75
C GLY A 86 -8.42 8.46 2.18
N VAL A 87 -7.60 7.46 2.51
CA VAL A 87 -6.22 7.30 2.05
C VAL A 87 -6.20 7.02 0.54
N VAL A 88 -7.06 6.12 0.05
CA VAL A 88 -7.23 5.84 -1.38
C VAL A 88 -7.77 7.06 -2.14
N GLU A 89 -8.77 7.76 -1.62
CA GLU A 89 -9.31 8.97 -2.25
C GLU A 89 -8.23 10.05 -2.46
N LYS A 90 -7.33 10.18 -1.48
CA LYS A 90 -6.18 11.10 -1.58
C LYS A 90 -5.18 10.64 -2.65
N GLY A 91 -4.91 9.33 -2.74
CA GLY A 91 -4.08 8.76 -3.81
C GLY A 91 -4.67 8.97 -5.21
N ARG A 92 -5.99 8.79 -5.36
CA ARG A 92 -6.70 9.05 -6.61
C ARG A 92 -6.58 10.51 -7.03
N LYS A 93 -6.68 11.45 -6.08
CA LYS A 93 -6.41 12.87 -6.34
C LYS A 93 -4.96 13.11 -6.75
N HIS A 94 -3.99 12.45 -6.10
CA HIS A 94 -2.59 12.57 -6.49
C HIS A 94 -2.33 12.12 -7.95
N LEU A 95 -3.00 11.07 -8.43
CA LEU A 95 -2.85 10.63 -9.83
C LEU A 95 -3.18 11.73 -10.85
N SER A 96 -4.10 12.65 -10.52
CA SER A 96 -4.42 13.79 -11.38
C SER A 96 -3.27 14.79 -11.53
N THR A 97 -2.31 14.84 -10.59
CA THR A 97 -1.13 15.71 -10.73
C THR A 97 -0.17 15.25 -11.83
N PHE A 98 -0.33 14.02 -12.32
CA PHE A 98 0.37 13.48 -13.49
C PHE A 98 -0.39 13.72 -14.80
N GLY A 99 -1.46 14.52 -14.78
CA GLY A 99 -2.30 14.79 -15.95
C GLY A 99 -3.30 13.68 -16.28
N LEU A 100 -3.49 12.71 -15.38
CA LEU A 100 -4.48 11.64 -15.56
C LEU A 100 -5.89 12.16 -15.24
N SER A 101 -6.83 11.97 -16.17
CA SER A 101 -8.24 12.13 -15.87
C SER A 101 -8.71 11.08 -14.85
N SER A 102 -9.85 11.31 -14.20
CA SER A 102 -10.45 10.33 -13.29
C SER A 102 -10.67 8.97 -13.97
N ASP A 103 -11.08 8.96 -15.24
CA ASP A 103 -11.27 7.74 -16.02
C ASP A 103 -9.95 7.02 -16.30
N GLN A 104 -8.89 7.76 -16.64
CA GLN A 104 -7.56 7.19 -16.85
C GLN A 104 -6.98 6.63 -15.55
N ALA A 105 -7.14 7.34 -14.43
CA ALA A 105 -6.73 6.85 -13.12
C ALA A 105 -7.47 5.57 -12.74
N ASN A 106 -8.79 5.53 -12.95
CA ASN A 106 -9.61 4.33 -12.74
C ASN A 106 -9.20 3.17 -13.65
N ALA A 107 -8.95 3.45 -14.93
CA ALA A 107 -8.49 2.45 -15.89
C ALA A 107 -7.14 1.86 -15.47
N LEU A 108 -6.18 2.70 -15.08
CA LEU A 108 -4.88 2.27 -14.57
C LEU A 108 -5.02 1.36 -13.33
N ILE A 109 -5.80 1.80 -12.34
CA ILE A 109 -6.03 1.01 -11.12
C ILE A 109 -6.67 -0.33 -11.46
N ASN A 110 -7.68 -0.36 -12.33
CA ASN A 110 -8.35 -1.59 -12.72
C ASN A 110 -7.44 -2.52 -13.56
N GLU A 111 -6.57 -1.97 -14.40
CA GLU A 111 -5.54 -2.72 -15.11
C GLU A 111 -4.55 -3.38 -14.14
N ILE A 112 -4.18 -2.68 -13.07
CA ILE A 112 -3.30 -3.24 -12.04
C ILE A 112 -4.04 -4.34 -11.26
N LYS A 113 -5.29 -4.12 -10.87
CA LYS A 113 -6.10 -5.12 -10.15
C LYS A 113 -6.23 -6.44 -10.91
N SER A 114 -6.38 -6.41 -12.23
CA SER A 114 -6.46 -7.65 -13.02
C SER A 114 -5.15 -8.43 -13.05
N LYS A 115 -4.04 -7.79 -12.68
CA LYS A 115 -2.70 -8.37 -12.58
C LYS A 115 -2.33 -8.71 -11.14
N LEU A 116 -3.13 -8.39 -10.12
CA LEU A 116 -2.92 -8.79 -8.72
C LEU A 116 -3.42 -10.22 -8.53
#